data_AF-A0A1S1YXA4-F1
#
_entry.id   AF-A0A1S1YXA4-F1
#
_cell.length_a   1.000
_cell.length_b   1.000
_cell.length_c   1.000
_cell.angle_alpha   90.00
_cell.angle_beta   90.00
_cell.angle_gamma   90.00
#
_symmetry.space_group_name_H-M   'P 1'
#
loop_
_entity.id
_entity.type
_entity.pdbx_description
1 polymer ?
#
loop_
_entity_poly.entity_id
_entity_poly.type
_entity_poly.pdbx_seq_one_letter_code
_entity_poly.pdbx_strand_id
1 'polypeptide(L)'
;MHLQELYDLEKSDRLDLEAHSIQPVADDFIFNVNEFEFLKSIYDVNDNINASLFPSFDLKVISDLKTQLDSIDFTEKNRSSLVPLLKKVKLSDDQLEFLTPILEKLNEVETDWEFKDENRWELIDSLKNISVLFMLNEIEREFGESDLSSSTMLTDDEFKLLSIIHEDETKNKDIVHIGNLTFNLAQLDYIREIITTLEYPENTPLNLDQENFILNILEKCSHLNEEEPSELHTFSIKELFEIESSANTNHDDSSIFSDNNFSPAEMKLLNAVFNNKDFVKIGDSRYNTKQLQSLQRAFEEEVNWNEIKRYFSESQQELITHIFRVYENQFLIEDDNSDETKLDVEVFFLMDQIERNEVETMGYGIGELIFTDEQFELLTAVFRNKKSYENKLHKFKLNRMELDKIEKLFDQLPAYQSGKLVVSLPKKAKLFIDNLIQTASDNDPKI
;
A
#
# COMPACT_ATOMS: atom_id res chain seq x y z
N MET A 1 -1.80 30.44 -2.61
CA MET A 1 -0.97 30.54 -1.39
C MET A 1 -0.55 31.99 -1.22
N HIS A 2 -0.14 32.46 -0.03
CA HIS A 2 0.43 33.80 0.21
C HIS A 2 1.84 33.66 0.82
N LEU A 3 2.70 34.69 0.72
CA LEU A 3 4.07 34.63 1.26
C LEU A 3 4.10 34.37 2.77
N GLN A 4 3.10 34.89 3.49
CA GLN A 4 2.93 34.63 4.91
C GLN A 4 2.72 33.13 5.19
N GLU A 5 1.97 32.42 4.36
CA GLU A 5 1.69 30.99 4.54
C GLU A 5 2.96 30.15 4.34
N LEU A 6 3.81 30.52 3.36
CA LEU A 6 5.13 29.89 3.16
C LEU A 6 6.07 30.14 4.35
N TYR A 7 6.06 31.37 4.87
CA TYR A 7 6.84 31.74 6.04
C TYR A 7 6.41 30.95 7.29
N ASP A 8 5.10 30.84 7.53
CA ASP A 8 4.55 30.13 8.69
C ASP A 8 4.88 28.62 8.64
N LEU A 9 4.87 28.02 7.45
CA LEU A 9 5.25 26.62 7.23
C LEU A 9 6.73 26.38 7.56
N GLU A 10 7.64 27.16 6.96
CA GLU A 10 9.08 27.01 7.22
C GLU A 10 9.43 27.32 8.68
N LYS A 11 8.74 28.28 9.31
CA LYS A 11 8.89 28.57 10.74
C LYS A 11 8.52 27.36 11.60
N SER A 12 7.47 26.63 11.26
CA SER A 12 7.07 25.40 11.95
C SER A 12 8.15 24.33 11.83
N ASP A 13 8.68 24.12 10.63
CA ASP A 13 9.72 23.10 10.38
C ASP A 13 11.01 23.41 11.14
N ARG A 14 11.43 24.67 11.15
CA ARG A 14 12.61 25.12 11.92
C ARG A 14 12.42 24.91 13.42
N LEU A 15 11.24 25.21 13.96
CA LEU A 15 10.93 24.99 15.37
C LEU A 15 10.90 23.51 15.74
N ASP A 16 10.40 22.66 14.85
CA ASP A 16 10.36 21.21 15.05
C ASP A 16 11.76 20.60 15.07
N LEU A 17 12.63 21.00 14.15
CA LEU A 17 14.03 20.56 14.10
C LEU A 17 14.81 21.03 15.34
N GLU A 18 14.57 22.26 15.82
CA GLU A 18 15.14 22.76 17.07
C GLU A 18 14.65 21.94 18.28
N ALA A 19 13.35 21.64 18.36
CA ALA A 19 12.76 20.85 19.45
C ALA A 19 13.32 19.43 19.52
N HIS A 20 13.61 18.83 18.35
CA HIS A 20 14.14 17.47 18.23
C HIS A 20 15.68 17.40 18.19
N SER A 21 16.37 18.53 18.37
CA SER A 21 17.84 18.61 18.33
C SER A 21 18.46 18.07 17.04
N ILE A 22 17.75 18.20 15.92
CA ILE A 22 18.20 17.79 14.59
C ILE A 22 19.02 18.94 13.99
N GLN A 23 20.17 18.65 13.41
CA GLN A 23 20.93 19.69 12.71
C GLN A 23 20.27 20.00 11.36
N PRO A 24 19.87 21.27 11.11
CA PRO A 24 19.35 21.67 9.82
C PRO A 24 20.40 21.51 8.72
N VAL A 25 20.06 20.87 7.60
CA VAL A 25 20.87 20.95 6.37
C VAL A 25 20.40 22.18 5.60
N ALA A 26 21.33 22.93 5.00
CA ALA A 26 21.02 24.21 4.36
C ALA A 26 20.04 24.08 3.18
N ASP A 27 19.98 22.91 2.56
CA ASP A 27 19.12 22.60 1.41
C ASP A 27 17.70 22.19 1.83
N ASP A 28 17.42 22.02 3.13
CA ASP A 28 16.11 21.60 3.64
C ASP A 28 15.10 22.77 3.73
N PHE A 29 15.52 24.01 3.46
CA PHE A 29 14.70 25.21 3.66
C PHE A 29 14.59 26.05 2.39
N ILE A 30 13.42 26.68 2.22
CA ILE A 30 13.11 27.56 1.08
C ILE A 30 13.94 28.85 1.21
N PHE A 31 13.96 29.43 2.41
CA PHE A 31 14.73 30.63 2.72
C PHE A 31 16.04 30.26 3.41
N ASN A 32 17.13 30.94 3.04
CA ASN A 32 18.35 30.86 3.85
C ASN A 32 18.15 31.64 5.17
N VAL A 33 19.07 31.48 6.12
CA VAL A 33 18.94 32.10 7.46
C VAL A 33 18.78 33.63 7.40
N ASN A 34 19.45 34.30 6.46
CA ASN A 34 19.38 35.76 6.35
C ASN A 34 18.02 36.20 5.78
N GLU A 35 17.50 35.49 4.79
CA GLU A 35 16.19 35.69 4.19
C GLU A 35 15.06 35.41 5.19
N PHE A 36 15.19 34.31 5.94
CA PHE A 36 14.24 33.92 6.98
C PHE A 36 14.17 34.97 8.11
N GLU A 37 15.31 35.45 8.61
CA GLU A 37 15.35 36.52 9.62
C GLU A 37 14.80 37.86 9.08
N PHE A 38 14.95 38.13 7.79
CA PHE A 38 14.31 39.27 7.16
C PHE A 38 12.77 39.11 7.08
N LEU A 39 12.26 37.95 6.66
CA LEU A 39 10.81 37.67 6.64
C LEU A 39 10.21 37.66 8.04
N LYS A 40 10.95 37.16 9.04
CA LYS A 40 10.62 37.27 10.45
C LYS A 40 10.44 38.72 10.90
N SER A 41 11.27 39.64 10.38
CA SER A 41 11.11 41.07 10.65
C SER A 41 9.83 41.70 10.05
N ILE A 42 9.25 41.06 9.04
CA ILE A 42 8.00 41.49 8.37
C ILE A 42 6.77 40.90 9.06
N TYR A 43 6.80 39.61 9.40
CA TYR A 43 5.64 38.84 9.85
C TYR A 43 5.59 38.62 11.37
N ASP A 44 6.74 38.56 12.04
CA ASP A 44 6.88 38.28 13.48
C ASP A 44 7.62 39.40 14.22
N VAL A 45 7.08 40.61 14.13
CA VAL A 45 7.68 41.85 14.69
C VAL A 45 7.92 41.81 16.21
N ASN A 46 7.29 40.86 16.92
CA ASN A 46 7.41 40.68 18.37
C ASN A 46 8.47 39.64 18.78
N ASP A 47 9.05 38.92 17.83
CA ASP A 47 10.05 37.89 18.11
C ASP A 47 11.48 38.45 18.05
N ASN A 48 12.45 37.72 18.60
CA ASN A 48 13.84 38.18 18.62
C ASN A 48 14.45 38.04 17.21
N ILE A 49 14.73 39.17 16.57
CA ILE A 49 15.21 39.24 15.18
C ILE A 49 16.71 39.57 15.16
N ASN A 50 17.48 38.81 14.41
CA ASN A 50 18.90 39.07 14.19
C ASN A 50 19.11 40.06 13.03
N ALA A 51 18.91 41.35 13.31
CA ALA A 51 19.05 42.44 12.34
C ALA A 51 20.48 42.64 11.77
N SER A 52 21.47 41.84 12.20
CA SER A 52 22.82 41.87 11.62
C SER A 52 22.95 41.04 10.34
N LEU A 53 21.95 40.21 10.02
CA LEU A 53 21.98 39.29 8.88
C LEU A 53 21.45 39.88 7.57
N PHE A 54 20.84 41.06 7.59
CA PHE A 54 20.28 41.72 6.42
C PHE A 54 20.50 43.24 6.47
N PRO A 55 20.43 43.95 5.32
CA PRO A 55 20.58 45.42 5.28
C PRO A 55 19.52 46.12 6.15
N SER A 56 19.83 47.31 6.66
CA SER A 56 18.85 48.05 7.48
C SER A 56 17.69 48.56 6.62
N PHE A 57 16.45 48.21 7.00
CA PHE A 57 15.22 48.77 6.45
C PHE A 57 14.55 49.65 7.50
N ASP A 58 14.03 50.80 7.08
CA ASP A 58 13.20 51.60 7.98
C ASP A 58 11.80 50.97 8.12
N LEU A 59 11.10 51.24 9.23
CA LEU A 59 9.79 50.65 9.51
C LEU A 59 8.74 50.97 8.42
N LYS A 60 8.89 52.10 7.74
CA LYS A 60 7.96 52.50 6.69
C LYS A 60 8.18 51.67 5.43
N VAL A 61 9.44 51.45 5.05
CA VAL A 61 9.83 50.57 3.95
C VAL A 61 9.41 49.13 4.25
N ILE A 62 9.62 48.63 5.49
CA ILE A 62 9.14 47.29 5.88
C ILE A 62 7.62 47.17 5.74
N SER A 63 6.87 48.17 6.21
CA SER A 63 5.40 48.18 6.09
C SER A 63 4.94 48.27 4.62
N ASP A 64 5.63 49.07 3.80
CA ASP A 64 5.33 49.20 2.37
C ASP A 64 5.63 47.88 1.63
N LEU A 65 6.75 47.23 1.96
CA LEU A 65 7.12 45.90 1.45
C LEU A 65 6.10 44.85 1.86
N LYS A 66 5.73 44.76 3.14
CA LYS A 66 4.69 43.84 3.63
C LYS A 66 3.39 44.00 2.84
N THR A 67 2.95 45.24 2.65
CA THR A 67 1.72 45.53 1.90
C THR A 67 1.81 45.08 0.45
N GLN A 68 2.95 45.30 -0.22
CA GLN A 68 3.16 44.82 -1.58
C GLN A 68 3.20 43.28 -1.61
N LEU A 69 3.91 42.65 -0.66
CA LEU A 69 4.07 41.20 -0.60
C LEU A 69 2.76 40.47 -0.28
N ASP A 70 1.95 40.99 0.65
CA ASP A 70 0.65 40.42 1.01
C ASP A 70 -0.40 40.64 -0.10
N SER A 71 -0.19 41.62 -0.98
CA SER A 71 -1.05 41.84 -2.15
C SER A 71 -0.76 40.91 -3.31
N ILE A 72 0.28 40.08 -3.20
CA ILE A 72 0.59 39.06 -4.18
C ILE A 72 -0.40 37.92 -4.02
N ASP A 73 -1.31 37.83 -4.98
CA ASP A 73 -2.16 36.67 -5.18
C ASP A 73 -1.42 35.68 -6.09
N PHE A 74 -0.97 34.55 -5.52
CA PHE A 74 -0.35 33.46 -6.27
C PHE A 74 -1.38 32.57 -6.98
N THR A 75 -2.64 32.99 -7.16
CA THR A 75 -3.65 32.21 -7.91
C THR A 75 -3.71 32.58 -9.39
N GLU A 76 -3.95 31.58 -10.24
CA GLU A 76 -4.00 31.62 -11.72
C GLU A 76 -4.78 32.82 -12.31
N LYS A 77 -5.86 33.27 -11.65
CA LYS A 77 -6.78 34.29 -12.18
C LYS A 77 -6.29 35.73 -12.03
N ASN A 78 -5.36 36.01 -11.11
CA ASN A 78 -4.97 37.38 -10.72
C ASN A 78 -3.46 37.64 -10.71
N ARG A 79 -2.66 36.78 -11.37
CA ARG A 79 -1.20 36.82 -11.36
C ARG A 79 -0.63 38.22 -11.64
N SER A 80 0.11 38.75 -10.66
CA SER A 80 0.77 40.05 -10.74
C SER A 80 2.28 39.86 -10.77
N SER A 81 2.97 40.40 -11.79
CA SER A 81 4.43 40.31 -11.88
C SER A 81 5.10 41.01 -10.68
N LEU A 82 5.99 40.28 -9.99
CA LEU A 82 6.68 40.71 -8.76
C LEU A 82 7.65 41.89 -9.01
N VAL A 83 8.32 41.89 -10.16
CA VAL A 83 9.34 42.90 -10.50
C VAL A 83 8.75 44.32 -10.68
N PRO A 84 7.61 44.53 -11.37
CA PRO A 84 6.93 45.82 -11.43
C PRO A 84 6.31 46.31 -10.11
N LEU A 85 5.91 45.40 -9.21
CA LEU A 85 5.32 45.76 -7.92
C LEU A 85 6.33 46.45 -7.01
N LEU A 86 7.55 45.93 -6.94
CA LEU A 86 8.58 46.43 -6.03
C LEU A 86 9.40 47.60 -6.57
N LYS A 87 9.33 47.88 -7.89
CA LYS A 87 9.81 49.14 -8.48
C LYS A 87 9.14 50.39 -7.92
N LYS A 88 8.01 50.26 -7.21
CA LYS A 88 7.29 51.37 -6.56
C LYS A 88 7.86 51.71 -5.18
N VAL A 89 8.61 50.82 -4.56
CA VAL A 89 9.24 51.04 -3.25
C VAL A 89 10.62 51.67 -3.47
N LYS A 90 10.93 52.74 -2.72
CA LYS A 90 12.25 53.39 -2.80
C LYS A 90 13.25 52.60 -1.95
N LEU A 91 14.08 51.79 -2.61
CA LEU A 91 15.13 50.98 -2.00
C LEU A 91 16.52 51.52 -2.36
N SER A 92 17.50 51.35 -1.47
CA SER A 92 18.91 51.54 -1.82
C SER A 92 19.44 50.37 -2.65
N ASP A 93 20.61 50.54 -3.27
CA ASP A 93 21.23 49.49 -4.08
C ASP A 93 21.44 48.20 -3.26
N ASP A 94 22.00 48.31 -2.05
CA ASP A 94 22.22 47.17 -1.14
C ASP A 94 20.91 46.45 -0.73
N GLN A 95 19.82 47.20 -0.53
CA GLN A 95 18.51 46.63 -0.17
C GLN A 95 17.88 45.91 -1.36
N LEU A 96 18.08 46.45 -2.56
CA LEU A 96 17.58 45.87 -3.80
C LEU A 96 18.36 44.60 -4.16
N GLU A 97 19.69 44.61 -3.98
CA GLU A 97 20.55 43.44 -4.15
C GLU A 97 20.17 42.32 -3.18
N PHE A 98 19.88 42.63 -1.91
CA PHE A 98 19.40 41.64 -0.94
C PHE A 98 18.01 41.09 -1.26
N LEU A 99 17.09 41.93 -1.72
CA LEU A 99 15.73 41.49 -2.06
C LEU A 99 15.69 40.67 -3.35
N THR A 100 16.60 40.90 -4.29
CA THR A 100 16.57 40.25 -5.61
C THR A 100 16.52 38.72 -5.52
N PRO A 101 17.39 38.04 -4.74
CA PRO A 101 17.31 36.59 -4.54
C PRO A 101 15.99 36.10 -3.95
N ILE A 102 15.40 36.82 -2.99
CA ILE A 102 14.09 36.46 -2.41
C ILE A 102 13.01 36.54 -3.49
N LEU A 103 13.05 37.57 -4.33
CA LEU A 103 12.08 37.75 -5.41
C LEU A 103 12.29 36.77 -6.55
N GLU A 104 13.54 36.43 -6.85
CA GLU A 104 13.89 35.38 -7.81
C GLU A 104 13.42 34.03 -7.30
N LYS A 105 13.66 33.68 -6.03
CA LYS A 105 13.12 32.48 -5.40
C LYS A 105 11.59 32.46 -5.41
N LEU A 106 10.92 33.60 -5.24
CA LEU A 106 9.47 33.65 -5.32
C LEU A 106 8.95 33.54 -6.75
N ASN A 107 9.69 34.04 -7.75
CA ASN A 107 9.40 33.77 -9.17
C ASN A 107 9.73 32.30 -9.53
N GLU A 108 10.77 31.73 -8.93
CA GLU A 108 11.18 30.34 -9.12
C GLU A 108 10.23 29.39 -8.41
N VAL A 109 9.73 29.68 -7.21
CA VAL A 109 8.61 28.95 -6.58
C VAL A 109 7.35 29.07 -7.44
N GLU A 110 7.14 30.21 -8.12
CA GLU A 110 6.14 30.40 -9.21
C GLU A 110 6.37 29.49 -10.42
N THR A 111 7.58 28.92 -10.58
CA THR A 111 7.92 27.97 -11.65
C THR A 111 8.01 26.54 -11.10
N ASP A 112 8.62 26.28 -9.95
CA ASP A 112 8.88 24.95 -9.41
C ASP A 112 7.72 24.40 -8.57
N TRP A 113 6.76 25.19 -8.08
CA TRP A 113 5.56 24.65 -7.38
C TRP A 113 4.32 24.60 -8.27
N GLU A 114 4.20 25.48 -9.28
CA GLU A 114 3.15 25.36 -10.32
C GLU A 114 3.65 24.60 -11.57
N PHE A 115 4.96 24.41 -11.77
CA PHE A 115 5.53 23.61 -12.87
C PHE A 115 6.33 22.36 -12.43
N LYS A 116 6.47 22.06 -11.12
CA LYS A 116 6.58 20.64 -10.68
C LYS A 116 5.21 20.00 -10.42
N ASP A 117 4.17 20.61 -10.99
CA ASP A 117 2.88 19.97 -11.20
C ASP A 117 2.49 20.08 -12.70
N GLU A 118 3.49 20.22 -13.59
CA GLU A 118 3.29 20.13 -15.06
C GLU A 118 2.93 18.71 -15.52
N ASN A 119 2.99 17.73 -14.62
CA ASN A 119 2.28 16.48 -14.72
C ASN A 119 1.48 16.29 -13.43
N ARG A 120 0.17 16.63 -13.43
CA ARG A 120 -0.77 16.27 -12.32
C ARG A 120 -0.78 14.77 -11.95
N TRP A 121 -0.04 13.96 -12.70
CA TRP A 121 0.09 12.52 -12.56
C TRP A 121 1.37 12.12 -11.81
N GLU A 122 2.35 13.03 -11.68
CA GLU A 122 3.68 12.79 -11.09
C GLU A 122 3.64 12.28 -9.64
N LEU A 123 2.51 12.47 -8.97
CA LEU A 123 2.33 12.16 -7.54
C LEU A 123 1.15 11.23 -7.23
N ILE A 124 0.47 10.64 -8.22
CA ILE A 124 -0.66 9.75 -7.90
C ILE A 124 -0.15 8.33 -7.67
N ASP A 125 0.10 7.98 -6.40
CA ASP A 125 0.45 6.61 -5.96
C ASP A 125 -0.49 5.53 -6.54
N SER A 126 -1.73 5.92 -6.83
CA SER A 126 -2.77 5.10 -7.46
C SER A 126 -2.45 4.66 -8.90
N LEU A 127 -1.47 5.25 -9.60
CA LEU A 127 -0.99 4.77 -10.90
C LEU A 127 -0.59 3.29 -10.86
N LYS A 128 0.00 2.84 -9.73
CA LYS A 128 0.38 1.43 -9.48
C LYS A 128 -0.82 0.48 -9.52
N ASN A 129 -2.02 0.99 -9.27
CA ASN A 129 -3.25 0.21 -9.20
C ASN A 129 -4.05 0.22 -10.51
N ILE A 130 -3.61 0.91 -11.57
CA ILE A 130 -4.33 0.92 -12.86
C ILE A 130 -4.46 -0.48 -13.43
N SER A 131 -3.39 -1.28 -13.41
CA SER A 131 -3.41 -2.65 -13.90
C SER A 131 -4.37 -3.52 -13.08
N VAL A 132 -4.43 -3.31 -11.77
CA VAL A 132 -5.36 -4.02 -10.86
C VAL A 132 -6.80 -3.62 -11.16
N LEU A 133 -7.08 -2.32 -11.30
CA LEU A 133 -8.39 -1.80 -11.66
C LEU A 133 -8.87 -2.34 -13.01
N PHE A 134 -7.97 -2.41 -14.00
CA PHE A 134 -8.25 -2.96 -15.32
C PHE A 134 -8.61 -4.45 -15.25
N MET A 135 -7.79 -5.27 -14.58
CA MET A 135 -8.03 -6.72 -14.43
C MET A 135 -9.33 -7.01 -13.68
N LEU A 136 -9.62 -6.32 -12.58
CA LEU A 136 -10.88 -6.53 -11.84
C LEU A 136 -12.10 -6.24 -12.72
N ASN A 137 -12.04 -5.17 -13.53
CA ASN A 137 -13.11 -4.82 -14.46
C ASN A 137 -13.21 -5.76 -15.67
N GLU A 138 -12.10 -6.36 -16.09
CA GLU A 138 -12.08 -7.40 -17.13
C GLU A 138 -12.77 -8.67 -16.64
N ILE A 139 -12.44 -9.12 -15.42
CA ILE A 139 -13.07 -10.27 -14.75
C ILE A 139 -14.57 -10.04 -14.56
N GLU A 140 -14.99 -8.89 -14.04
CA GLU A 140 -16.41 -8.53 -13.92
C GLU A 140 -17.12 -8.61 -15.28
N ARG A 141 -16.51 -8.09 -16.36
CA ARG A 141 -17.12 -8.08 -17.70
C ARG A 141 -17.19 -9.46 -18.33
N GLU A 142 -16.22 -10.33 -18.08
CA GLU A 142 -16.17 -11.70 -18.63
C GLU A 142 -17.06 -12.68 -17.84
N PHE A 143 -17.12 -12.54 -16.51
CA PHE A 143 -17.74 -13.52 -15.61
C PHE A 143 -19.00 -13.02 -14.88
N GLY A 144 -19.21 -11.70 -14.75
CA GLY A 144 -20.40 -11.09 -14.16
C GLY A 144 -20.55 -11.26 -12.64
N GLU A 145 -19.43 -11.40 -11.92
CA GLU A 145 -19.40 -11.56 -10.45
C GLU A 145 -19.32 -10.19 -9.76
N SER A 146 -20.43 -9.73 -9.18
CA SER A 146 -20.69 -8.32 -8.79
C SER A 146 -19.99 -7.82 -7.50
N ASP A 147 -18.67 -7.93 -7.42
CA ASP A 147 -17.92 -7.46 -6.25
C ASP A 147 -17.33 -6.05 -6.44
N LEU A 148 -17.46 -5.45 -7.63
CA LEU A 148 -17.04 -4.07 -7.87
C LEU A 148 -18.06 -3.04 -7.37
N SER A 149 -17.58 -2.08 -6.58
CA SER A 149 -18.36 -0.92 -6.15
C SER A 149 -18.51 0.10 -7.29
N SER A 150 -19.50 0.99 -7.19
CA SER A 150 -19.67 2.07 -8.18
C SER A 150 -18.45 3.00 -8.29
N SER A 151 -17.62 3.05 -7.24
CA SER A 151 -16.38 3.82 -7.16
C SER A 151 -15.17 3.14 -7.83
N THR A 152 -15.23 1.83 -8.10
CA THR A 152 -14.14 1.07 -8.76
C THR A 152 -14.56 0.47 -10.11
N MET A 153 -15.82 0.65 -10.52
CA MET A 153 -16.31 0.20 -11.82
C MET A 153 -15.91 1.17 -12.96
N LEU A 154 -15.23 0.65 -13.97
CA LEU A 154 -14.84 1.34 -15.20
C LEU A 154 -16.02 1.42 -16.19
N THR A 155 -16.21 2.60 -16.76
CA THR A 155 -17.10 2.80 -17.90
C THR A 155 -16.54 2.07 -19.13
N ASP A 156 -17.40 1.84 -20.13
CA ASP A 156 -16.99 1.18 -21.38
C ASP A 156 -15.85 1.91 -22.10
N ASP A 157 -15.84 3.24 -22.06
CA ASP A 157 -14.81 4.05 -22.68
C ASP A 157 -13.49 4.02 -21.89
N GLU A 158 -13.53 4.05 -20.56
CA GLU A 158 -12.33 3.93 -19.71
C GLU A 158 -11.70 2.54 -19.84
N PHE A 159 -12.52 1.48 -19.80
CA PHE A 159 -12.08 0.10 -20.00
C PHE A 159 -11.41 -0.05 -21.36
N LYS A 160 -12.02 0.50 -22.42
CA LYS A 160 -11.46 0.49 -23.77
C LYS A 160 -10.11 1.20 -23.87
N LEU A 161 -9.91 2.34 -23.18
CA LEU A 161 -8.60 3.00 -23.13
C LEU A 161 -7.54 2.10 -22.50
N LEU A 162 -7.84 1.49 -21.36
CA LEU A 162 -6.91 0.61 -20.67
C LEU A 162 -6.60 -0.66 -21.47
N SER A 163 -7.58 -1.29 -22.13
CA SER A 163 -7.35 -2.42 -23.04
C SER A 163 -6.36 -2.04 -24.15
N ILE A 164 -6.50 -0.86 -24.76
CA ILE A 164 -5.57 -0.37 -25.79
C ILE A 164 -4.15 -0.20 -25.26
N ILE A 165 -4.02 0.26 -24.01
CA ILE A 165 -2.72 0.48 -23.37
C ILE A 165 -2.05 -0.86 -23.05
N HIS A 166 -2.80 -1.83 -22.51
CA HIS A 166 -2.30 -3.12 -22.03
C HIS A 166 -2.13 -4.21 -23.11
N GLU A 167 -3.01 -4.28 -24.11
CA GLU A 167 -3.02 -5.37 -25.11
C GLU A 167 -2.19 -5.05 -26.36
N ASP A 168 -1.58 -3.86 -26.43
CA ASP A 168 -0.66 -3.42 -27.50
C ASP A 168 -1.25 -3.55 -28.93
N GLU A 169 -2.59 -3.56 -29.05
CA GLU A 169 -3.33 -3.84 -30.28
C GLU A 169 -3.26 -2.72 -31.34
N THR A 170 -2.69 -1.57 -30.99
CA THR A 170 -2.75 -0.35 -31.82
C THR A 170 -1.50 -0.06 -32.64
N LYS A 171 -0.51 -0.95 -32.68
CA LYS A 171 0.76 -0.79 -33.43
C LYS A 171 0.61 -0.38 -34.91
N ASN A 172 -0.59 -0.45 -35.49
CA ASN A 172 -0.89 -0.12 -36.88
C ASN A 172 -1.95 0.98 -37.08
N LYS A 173 -2.40 1.71 -36.05
CA LYS A 173 -3.41 2.79 -36.17
C LYS A 173 -2.84 4.14 -35.76
N ASP A 174 -2.87 5.11 -36.68
CA ASP A 174 -2.37 6.48 -36.43
C ASP A 174 -3.21 7.26 -35.40
N ILE A 175 -4.51 6.95 -35.30
CA ILE A 175 -5.49 7.65 -34.45
C ILE A 175 -6.52 6.66 -33.90
N VAL A 176 -6.85 6.80 -32.62
CA VAL A 176 -7.83 5.99 -31.89
C VAL A 176 -8.90 6.87 -31.24
N HIS A 177 -10.16 6.43 -31.30
CA HIS A 177 -11.30 7.16 -30.74
C HIS A 177 -11.91 6.39 -29.56
N ILE A 178 -12.09 7.10 -28.44
CA ILE A 178 -12.58 6.58 -27.16
C ILE A 178 -13.64 7.56 -26.67
N GLY A 179 -14.91 7.15 -26.65
CA GLY A 179 -16.04 8.07 -26.52
C GLY A 179 -15.95 9.24 -27.51
N ASN A 180 -15.88 10.46 -26.97
CA ASN A 180 -15.72 11.71 -27.71
C ASN A 180 -14.25 12.18 -27.83
N LEU A 181 -13.30 11.42 -27.29
CA LEU A 181 -11.88 11.75 -27.27
C LEU A 181 -11.13 11.06 -28.40
N THR A 182 -10.12 11.74 -28.93
CA THR A 182 -9.28 11.26 -30.02
C THR A 182 -7.83 11.27 -29.57
N PHE A 183 -7.18 10.10 -29.54
CA PHE A 183 -5.78 9.93 -29.17
C PHE A 183 -4.96 9.57 -30.41
N ASN A 184 -3.77 10.15 -30.54
CA ASN A 184 -2.78 9.68 -31.52
C ASN A 184 -1.84 8.63 -30.90
N LEU A 185 -1.07 7.94 -31.73
CA LEU A 185 -0.16 6.88 -31.26
C LEU A 185 0.86 7.39 -30.24
N ALA A 186 1.47 8.55 -30.46
CA ALA A 186 2.45 9.12 -29.53
C ALA A 186 1.84 9.44 -28.15
N GLN A 187 0.58 9.90 -28.12
CA GLN A 187 -0.15 10.14 -26.87
C GLN A 187 -0.49 8.83 -26.15
N LEU A 188 -0.83 7.77 -26.88
CA LEU A 188 -1.08 6.46 -26.28
C LEU A 188 0.22 5.81 -25.77
N ASP A 189 1.32 5.97 -26.50
CA ASP A 189 2.64 5.50 -26.08
C ASP A 189 3.12 6.26 -24.84
N TYR A 190 2.89 7.57 -24.79
CA TYR A 190 3.14 8.41 -23.62
C TYR A 190 2.36 7.94 -22.40
N ILE A 191 1.05 7.69 -22.54
CA ILE A 191 0.22 7.15 -21.45
C ILE A 191 0.71 5.75 -21.05
N ARG A 192 1.06 4.89 -22.01
CA ARG A 192 1.57 3.54 -21.74
C ARG A 192 2.88 3.57 -20.97
N GLU A 193 3.81 4.42 -21.37
CA GLU A 193 5.10 4.56 -20.70
C GLU A 193 4.88 4.98 -19.24
N ILE A 194 4.07 6.00 -18.98
CA ILE A 194 3.75 6.42 -17.61
C ILE A 194 3.14 5.29 -16.77
N ILE A 195 2.18 4.54 -17.33
CA ILE A 195 1.49 3.46 -16.60
C ILE A 195 2.40 2.24 -16.37
N THR A 196 3.29 1.92 -17.32
CA THR A 196 4.07 0.67 -17.30
C THR A 196 5.46 0.81 -16.72
N THR A 197 6.15 1.93 -16.95
CA THR A 197 7.52 2.15 -16.48
C THR A 197 7.58 3.06 -15.27
N LEU A 198 6.51 3.83 -14.97
CA LEU A 198 6.53 4.92 -13.99
C LEU A 198 7.62 5.97 -14.28
N GLU A 199 8.16 5.96 -15.51
CA GLU A 199 9.13 6.93 -16.01
C GLU A 199 8.39 7.92 -16.92
N TYR A 200 8.72 9.20 -16.80
CA TYR A 200 8.02 10.29 -17.49
C TYR A 200 8.81 10.74 -18.72
N PRO A 201 8.43 10.30 -19.94
CA PRO A 201 9.10 10.73 -21.16
C PRO A 201 8.93 12.24 -21.38
N GLU A 202 10.00 12.92 -21.79
CA GLU A 202 10.13 14.39 -21.76
C GLU A 202 9.15 15.18 -22.65
N ASN A 203 8.29 14.55 -23.47
CA ASN A 203 7.33 15.28 -24.29
C ASN A 203 6.28 14.36 -24.93
N THR A 204 4.99 14.52 -24.60
CA THR A 204 3.85 14.50 -25.53
C THR A 204 2.59 15.04 -24.81
N PRO A 205 2.21 16.33 -24.98
CA PRO A 205 1.10 16.89 -24.22
C PRO A 205 -0.25 16.25 -24.59
N LEU A 206 -1.01 15.85 -23.57
CA LEU A 206 -2.44 15.59 -23.66
C LEU A 206 -3.19 16.93 -23.63
N ASN A 207 -4.43 16.95 -24.10
CA ASN A 207 -5.30 18.10 -23.87
C ASN A 207 -6.09 17.92 -22.57
N LEU A 208 -6.64 19.02 -22.04
CA LEU A 208 -7.35 19.03 -20.76
C LEU A 208 -8.49 18.00 -20.66
N ASP A 209 -9.21 17.72 -21.75
CA ASP A 209 -10.29 16.74 -21.75
C ASP A 209 -9.76 15.30 -21.67
N GLN A 210 -8.63 15.02 -22.32
CA GLN A 210 -7.92 13.75 -22.22
C GLN A 210 -7.29 13.54 -20.83
N GLU A 211 -6.74 14.60 -20.25
CA GLU A 211 -6.16 14.58 -18.90
C GLU A 211 -7.23 14.30 -17.85
N ASN A 212 -8.36 15.03 -17.88
CA ASN A 212 -9.46 14.82 -16.95
C ASN A 212 -10.06 13.41 -17.09
N PHE A 213 -10.11 12.87 -18.31
CA PHE A 213 -10.55 11.51 -18.54
C PHE A 213 -9.68 10.48 -17.81
N ILE A 214 -8.37 10.69 -17.81
CA ILE A 214 -7.42 9.77 -17.17
C ILE A 214 -7.37 10.01 -15.65
N LEU A 215 -7.53 11.25 -15.19
CA LEU A 215 -7.68 11.57 -13.77
C LEU A 215 -8.90 10.87 -13.15
N ASN A 216 -10.02 10.75 -13.87
CA ASN A 216 -11.17 9.99 -13.39
C ASN A 216 -10.85 8.49 -13.21
N ILE A 217 -10.01 7.91 -14.09
CA ILE A 217 -9.54 6.52 -13.93
C ILE A 217 -8.65 6.42 -12.69
N LEU A 218 -7.78 7.41 -12.47
CA LEU A 218 -6.88 7.46 -11.33
C LEU A 218 -7.59 7.67 -9.98
N GLU A 219 -8.69 8.44 -9.95
CA GLU A 219 -9.57 8.56 -8.78
C GLU A 219 -10.24 7.22 -8.43
N LYS A 220 -10.63 6.44 -9.44
CA LYS A 220 -11.10 5.05 -9.20
C LYS A 220 -9.99 4.15 -8.68
N CYS A 221 -8.76 4.37 -9.14
CA CYS A 221 -7.59 3.67 -8.61
C CYS A 221 -7.27 4.08 -7.16
N SER A 222 -7.54 5.32 -6.74
CA SER A 222 -7.31 5.75 -5.35
C SER A 222 -8.33 5.13 -4.39
N HIS A 223 -9.54 4.83 -4.85
CA HIS A 223 -10.49 4.08 -4.04
C HIS A 223 -10.09 2.61 -3.82
N LEU A 224 -9.14 2.07 -4.59
CA LEU A 224 -8.48 0.79 -4.27
C LEU A 224 -7.48 0.94 -3.11
N ASN A 225 -6.99 2.16 -2.84
CA ASN A 225 -6.14 2.47 -1.68
C ASN A 225 -6.96 2.84 -0.44
N GLU A 226 -8.17 3.40 -0.60
CA GLU A 226 -9.04 3.87 0.50
C GLU A 226 -9.90 2.77 1.13
N GLU A 227 -9.84 1.52 0.67
CA GLU A 227 -10.23 0.38 1.51
C GLU A 227 -9.15 0.12 2.57
N GLU A 228 -8.89 1.12 3.42
CA GLU A 228 -8.33 0.86 4.73
C GLU A 228 -9.29 -0.10 5.46
N PRO A 229 -8.80 -1.23 6.00
CA PRO A 229 -9.65 -2.11 6.77
C PRO A 229 -10.17 -1.31 7.97
N SER A 230 -11.49 -1.18 8.03
CA SER A 230 -12.24 -0.58 9.15
C SER A 230 -11.58 -0.87 10.48
N GLU A 231 -11.35 0.18 11.31
CA GLU A 231 -10.84 0.12 12.69
C GLU A 231 -10.94 -1.30 13.28
N LEU A 232 -9.81 -2.03 13.28
CA LEU A 232 -9.74 -3.41 13.73
C LEU A 232 -10.23 -3.51 15.17
N HIS A 233 -11.46 -4.00 15.36
CA HIS A 233 -11.93 -4.41 16.66
C HIS A 233 -11.02 -5.54 17.16
N THR A 234 -10.26 -5.28 18.22
CA THR A 234 -9.34 -6.25 18.81
C THR A 234 -10.12 -7.31 19.57
N PHE A 235 -10.30 -8.50 18.98
CA PHE A 235 -11.03 -9.60 19.61
C PHE A 235 -10.18 -10.28 20.69
N SER A 236 -10.65 -10.31 21.94
CA SER A 236 -10.07 -11.14 22.99
C SER A 236 -10.15 -12.65 22.66
N ILE A 237 -9.30 -13.48 23.28
CA ILE A 237 -9.37 -14.96 23.16
C ILE A 237 -10.78 -15.48 23.46
N LYS A 238 -11.49 -14.81 24.36
CA LYS A 238 -12.87 -15.13 24.72
C LYS A 238 -13.84 -14.79 23.61
N GLU A 239 -13.73 -13.62 23.00
CA GLU A 239 -14.57 -13.22 21.85
C GLU A 239 -14.31 -14.12 20.65
N LEU A 240 -13.05 -14.47 20.35
CA LEU A 240 -12.70 -15.46 19.32
C LEU A 240 -13.34 -16.83 19.59
N PHE A 241 -13.30 -17.31 20.83
CA PHE A 241 -13.98 -18.54 21.23
C PHE A 241 -15.51 -18.44 21.07
N GLU A 242 -16.11 -17.32 21.46
CA GLU A 242 -17.56 -17.09 21.35
C GLU A 242 -18.01 -17.09 19.89
N ILE A 243 -17.26 -16.42 19.00
CA ILE A 243 -17.47 -16.41 17.55
C ILE A 243 -17.43 -17.83 16.99
N GLU A 244 -16.36 -18.59 17.24
CA GLU A 244 -16.23 -19.98 16.74
C GLU A 244 -17.25 -20.95 17.34
N SER A 245 -17.66 -20.72 18.58
CA SER A 245 -18.69 -21.52 19.23
C SER A 245 -20.09 -21.29 18.63
N SER A 246 -20.34 -20.08 18.10
CA SER A 246 -21.61 -19.68 17.49
C SER A 246 -21.73 -20.02 16.00
N ALA A 247 -20.60 -20.05 15.28
CA ALA A 247 -20.51 -20.46 13.87
C ALA A 247 -20.98 -21.91 13.62
N ASN A 248 -21.01 -22.76 14.66
CA ASN A 248 -21.53 -24.13 14.56
C ASN A 248 -23.07 -24.23 14.46
N THR A 249 -23.81 -23.11 14.52
CA THR A 249 -25.28 -23.13 14.49
C THR A 249 -25.95 -22.63 13.22
N ASN A 250 -25.29 -21.84 12.36
CA ASN A 250 -25.83 -21.40 11.06
C ASN A 250 -24.74 -21.46 9.98
N HIS A 251 -25.01 -22.20 8.91
CA HIS A 251 -24.03 -22.57 7.88
C HIS A 251 -23.88 -21.56 6.72
N ASP A 252 -24.45 -20.35 6.84
CA ASP A 252 -24.57 -19.39 5.73
C ASP A 252 -23.91 -18.01 5.98
N ASP A 253 -23.16 -17.81 7.06
CA ASP A 253 -22.42 -16.55 7.25
C ASP A 253 -21.05 -16.62 6.56
N SER A 254 -20.90 -15.89 5.46
CA SER A 254 -19.63 -15.54 4.81
C SER A 254 -18.84 -14.50 5.62
N SER A 255 -18.70 -14.78 6.92
CA SER A 255 -17.86 -14.00 7.82
C SER A 255 -16.40 -14.39 7.58
N ILE A 256 -15.51 -13.40 7.55
CA ILE A 256 -14.05 -13.52 7.41
C ILE A 256 -13.45 -14.46 8.50
N PHE A 257 -14.23 -14.80 9.53
CA PHE A 257 -13.90 -15.73 10.62
C PHE A 257 -14.44 -17.16 10.43
N SER A 258 -14.83 -17.58 9.22
CA SER A 258 -15.37 -18.92 8.95
C SER A 258 -14.34 -20.06 9.03
N ASP A 259 -13.06 -19.76 9.21
CA ASP A 259 -12.00 -20.73 9.47
C ASP A 259 -11.90 -21.00 10.98
N ASN A 260 -12.01 -22.26 11.41
CA ASN A 260 -11.77 -22.65 12.81
C ASN A 260 -10.30 -22.34 13.16
N ASN A 261 -10.03 -21.25 13.88
CA ASN A 261 -8.67 -20.86 14.30
C ASN A 261 -8.15 -21.78 15.40
N PHE A 262 -9.05 -22.40 16.17
CA PHE A 262 -8.70 -23.36 17.21
C PHE A 262 -8.97 -24.81 16.78
N SER A 263 -8.02 -25.71 17.06
CA SER A 263 -8.22 -27.14 16.90
C SER A 263 -9.32 -27.67 17.84
N PRO A 264 -9.91 -28.85 17.57
CA PRO A 264 -10.91 -29.45 18.46
C PRO A 264 -10.44 -29.66 19.90
N ALA A 265 -9.12 -29.85 20.10
CA ALA A 265 -8.51 -29.97 21.41
C ALA A 265 -8.48 -28.61 22.13
N GLU A 266 -8.16 -27.54 21.42
CA GLU A 266 -8.11 -26.16 21.93
C GLU A 266 -9.51 -25.64 22.22
N MET A 267 -10.46 -25.84 21.31
CA MET A 267 -11.88 -25.51 21.55
C MET A 267 -12.43 -26.22 22.77
N LYS A 268 -12.00 -27.47 23.01
CA LYS A 268 -12.39 -28.22 24.21
C LYS A 268 -11.76 -27.64 25.49
N LEU A 269 -10.55 -27.10 25.41
CA LEU A 269 -9.89 -26.42 26.53
C LEU A 269 -10.55 -25.07 26.80
N LEU A 270 -10.71 -24.22 25.80
CA LEU A 270 -11.34 -22.89 25.89
C LEU A 270 -12.77 -23.00 26.43
N ASN A 271 -13.56 -23.95 25.93
CA ASN A 271 -14.89 -24.25 26.49
C ASN A 271 -14.81 -24.65 27.97
N ALA A 272 -13.83 -25.45 28.38
CA ALA A 272 -13.68 -25.81 29.79
C ALA A 272 -13.26 -24.62 30.68
N VAL A 273 -12.46 -23.71 30.12
CA VAL A 273 -12.00 -22.48 30.79
C VAL A 273 -13.14 -21.48 30.94
N PHE A 274 -13.78 -21.06 29.84
CA PHE A 274 -14.80 -19.99 29.86
C PHE A 274 -16.17 -20.44 30.37
N ASN A 275 -16.50 -21.74 30.32
CA ASN A 275 -17.72 -22.27 30.94
C ASN A 275 -17.48 -22.85 32.35
N ASN A 276 -16.38 -22.48 33.02
CA ASN A 276 -16.10 -22.80 34.42
C ASN A 276 -16.24 -24.29 34.78
N LYS A 277 -15.71 -25.19 33.94
CA LYS A 277 -15.79 -26.63 34.22
C LYS A 277 -14.83 -27.02 35.35
N ASP A 278 -15.24 -27.99 36.17
CA ASP A 278 -14.41 -28.48 37.28
C ASP A 278 -13.12 -29.17 36.80
N PHE A 279 -13.14 -29.81 35.63
CA PHE A 279 -11.98 -30.44 35.00
C PHE A 279 -12.22 -30.71 33.51
N VAL A 280 -11.13 -30.91 32.75
CA VAL A 280 -11.20 -31.42 31.38
C VAL A 280 -10.05 -32.39 31.08
N LYS A 281 -10.31 -33.37 30.23
CA LYS A 281 -9.30 -34.30 29.69
C LYS A 281 -9.16 -34.10 28.18
N ILE A 282 -7.94 -33.89 27.72
CA ILE A 282 -7.57 -33.65 26.31
C ILE A 282 -6.40 -34.57 25.99
N GLY A 283 -6.60 -35.54 25.10
CA GLY A 283 -5.65 -36.65 24.93
C GLY A 283 -5.40 -37.35 26.27
N ASP A 284 -4.13 -37.52 26.63
CA ASP A 284 -3.71 -38.08 27.92
C ASP A 284 -3.56 -37.02 29.04
N SER A 285 -3.65 -35.74 28.68
CA SER A 285 -3.50 -34.62 29.61
C SER A 285 -4.80 -34.31 30.37
N ARG A 286 -4.70 -34.09 31.68
CA ARG A 286 -5.83 -33.71 32.55
C ARG A 286 -5.59 -32.32 33.14
N TYR A 287 -6.56 -31.43 32.99
CA TYR A 287 -6.57 -30.08 33.54
C TYR A 287 -7.51 -30.03 34.73
N ASN A 288 -7.00 -29.63 35.88
CA ASN A 288 -7.78 -29.49 37.11
C ASN A 288 -8.34 -28.06 37.27
N THR A 289 -9.25 -27.87 38.22
CA THR A 289 -9.92 -26.58 38.47
C THR A 289 -8.95 -25.42 38.67
N LYS A 290 -7.84 -25.62 39.39
CA LYS A 290 -6.84 -24.56 39.62
C LYS A 290 -6.13 -24.18 38.32
N GLN A 291 -5.79 -25.16 37.49
CA GLN A 291 -5.18 -24.93 36.18
C GLN A 291 -6.13 -24.18 35.23
N LEU A 292 -7.42 -24.55 35.22
CA LEU A 292 -8.43 -23.88 34.40
C LEU A 292 -8.68 -22.44 34.86
N GLN A 293 -8.72 -22.19 36.17
CA GLN A 293 -8.83 -20.84 36.73
C GLN A 293 -7.60 -19.97 36.43
N SER A 294 -6.40 -20.55 36.49
CA SER A 294 -5.18 -19.82 36.09
C SER A 294 -5.17 -19.50 34.59
N LEU A 295 -5.66 -20.40 33.74
CA LEU A 295 -5.82 -20.15 32.31
C LEU A 295 -6.85 -19.07 32.03
N GLN A 296 -7.99 -19.11 32.71
CA GLN A 296 -9.03 -18.10 32.58
C GLN A 296 -8.46 -16.70 32.82
N ARG A 297 -7.69 -16.52 33.91
CA ARG A 297 -7.03 -15.24 34.21
C ARG A 297 -5.99 -14.83 33.17
N ALA A 298 -5.25 -15.78 32.62
CA ALA A 298 -4.26 -15.48 31.58
C ALA A 298 -4.89 -15.18 30.21
N PHE A 299 -6.11 -15.65 29.94
CA PHE A 299 -6.86 -15.33 28.73
C PHE A 299 -7.74 -14.07 28.86
N GLU A 300 -8.20 -13.73 30.07
CA GLU A 300 -9.10 -12.58 30.30
C GLU A 300 -8.39 -11.32 30.87
N GLU A 301 -7.32 -11.44 31.68
CA GLU A 301 -6.88 -10.35 32.58
C GLU A 301 -5.35 -10.28 32.84
N GLU A 302 -4.53 -10.05 31.81
CA GLU A 302 -3.13 -9.57 31.94
C GLU A 302 -2.16 -10.40 32.83
N VAL A 303 -2.42 -11.69 33.10
CA VAL A 303 -1.43 -12.54 33.78
C VAL A 303 -0.47 -13.15 32.76
N ASN A 304 0.80 -12.74 32.81
CA ASN A 304 1.84 -13.23 31.88
C ASN A 304 1.93 -14.77 31.93
N TRP A 305 1.76 -15.40 30.75
CA TRP A 305 1.84 -16.86 30.58
C TRP A 305 3.08 -17.48 31.24
N ASN A 306 4.22 -16.78 31.22
CA ASN A 306 5.46 -17.24 31.81
C ASN A 306 5.40 -17.44 33.34
N GLU A 307 4.50 -16.75 34.03
CA GLU A 307 4.34 -16.86 35.49
C GLU A 307 3.51 -18.08 35.90
N ILE A 308 2.58 -18.49 35.03
CA ILE A 308 1.65 -19.58 35.30
C ILE A 308 2.03 -20.90 34.59
N LYS A 309 2.88 -20.87 33.55
CA LYS A 309 3.26 -22.07 32.78
C LYS A 309 3.84 -23.20 33.64
N ARG A 310 4.48 -22.87 34.77
CA ARG A 310 5.00 -23.82 35.77
C ARG A 310 3.93 -24.77 36.35
N TYR A 311 2.65 -24.41 36.25
CA TYR A 311 1.54 -25.24 36.73
C TYR A 311 1.09 -26.29 35.70
N PHE A 312 1.71 -26.35 34.52
CA PHE A 312 1.31 -27.21 33.40
C PHE A 312 2.48 -28.11 32.99
N SER A 313 2.20 -29.34 32.55
CA SER A 313 3.22 -30.21 31.94
C SER A 313 3.63 -29.70 30.56
N GLU A 314 4.77 -30.13 30.03
CA GLU A 314 5.25 -29.72 28.69
C GLU A 314 4.19 -29.94 27.60
N SER A 315 3.54 -31.11 27.60
CA SER A 315 2.45 -31.44 26.67
C SER A 315 1.21 -30.54 26.82
N GLN A 316 0.97 -29.98 28.01
CA GLN A 316 -0.11 -29.03 28.25
C GLN A 316 0.31 -27.62 27.82
N GLN A 317 1.57 -27.25 28.09
CA GLN A 317 2.14 -25.97 27.69
C GLN A 317 2.16 -25.81 26.17
N GLU A 318 2.44 -26.87 25.42
CA GLU A 318 2.43 -26.84 23.95
C GLU A 318 1.06 -26.41 23.40
N LEU A 319 -0.02 -27.04 23.88
CA LEU A 319 -1.39 -26.71 23.51
C LEU A 319 -1.77 -25.28 23.91
N ILE A 320 -1.40 -24.85 25.12
CA ILE A 320 -1.73 -23.50 25.63
C ILE A 320 -0.94 -22.42 24.88
N THR A 321 0.32 -22.69 24.57
CA THR A 321 1.17 -21.76 23.81
C THR A 321 0.66 -21.61 22.38
N HIS A 322 0.10 -22.67 21.79
CA HIS A 322 -0.54 -22.59 20.49
C HIS A 322 -1.77 -21.67 20.51
N ILE A 323 -2.63 -21.74 21.54
CA ILE A 323 -3.76 -20.81 21.72
C ILE A 323 -3.29 -19.34 21.78
N PHE A 324 -2.23 -19.04 22.54
CA PHE A 324 -1.66 -17.69 22.60
C PHE A 324 -1.07 -17.24 21.27
N ARG A 325 -0.41 -18.13 20.52
CA ARG A 325 0.10 -17.82 19.18
C ARG A 325 -1.03 -17.56 18.18
N VAL A 326 -2.09 -18.36 18.21
CA VAL A 326 -3.28 -18.14 17.37
C VAL A 326 -3.87 -16.76 17.66
N TYR A 327 -3.94 -16.35 18.93
CA TYR A 327 -4.34 -15.00 19.33
C TYR A 327 -3.35 -13.93 18.82
N GLU A 328 -2.06 -14.04 19.12
CA GLU A 328 -1.01 -13.08 18.71
C GLU A 328 -0.91 -12.93 17.19
N ASN A 329 -1.11 -14.01 16.43
CA ASN A 329 -1.08 -14.03 14.97
C ASN A 329 -2.26 -13.29 14.33
N GLN A 330 -3.37 -13.05 15.05
CA GLN A 330 -4.46 -12.19 14.57
C GLN A 330 -4.11 -10.69 14.64
N PHE A 331 -2.99 -10.34 15.29
CA PHE A 331 -2.57 -8.96 15.54
C PHE A 331 -1.20 -8.61 14.95
N LEU A 332 -0.51 -9.56 14.30
CA LEU A 332 0.69 -9.25 13.52
C LEU A 332 0.30 -8.72 12.15
N ILE A 333 -0.21 -7.48 12.13
CA ILE A 333 0.02 -6.56 11.02
C ILE A 333 0.95 -5.51 11.60
N GLU A 334 2.25 -5.69 11.43
CA GLU A 334 3.21 -4.62 11.72
C GLU A 334 4.12 -4.46 10.52
N ASP A 335 4.05 -3.25 9.97
CA ASP A 335 4.99 -2.53 9.12
C ASP A 335 5.99 -3.43 8.39
N ASP A 336 5.71 -3.65 7.11
CA ASP A 336 6.62 -4.31 6.18
C ASP A 336 7.82 -3.39 5.88
N ASN A 337 8.73 -3.29 6.85
CA ASN A 337 10.10 -2.79 6.70
C ASN A 337 11.06 -3.98 6.52
N SER A 338 10.64 -5.01 5.79
CA SER A 338 11.53 -6.10 5.41
C SER A 338 11.88 -5.95 3.92
N ASP A 339 13.17 -5.80 3.63
CA ASP A 339 13.73 -6.05 2.29
C ASP A 339 13.64 -7.56 1.94
N GLU A 340 12.50 -8.21 2.23
CA GLU A 340 12.23 -9.59 1.84
C GLU A 340 11.52 -9.58 0.48
N THR A 341 12.03 -10.42 -0.42
CA THR A 341 11.54 -10.57 -1.79
C THR A 341 10.04 -10.80 -1.80
N LYS A 342 9.28 -9.83 -2.34
CA LYS A 342 7.85 -9.97 -2.63
C LYS A 342 7.67 -10.91 -3.84
N LEU A 343 7.89 -12.20 -3.60
CA LEU A 343 7.72 -13.26 -4.60
C LEU A 343 6.23 -13.51 -4.81
N ASP A 344 5.73 -13.19 -6.00
CA ASP A 344 4.34 -13.38 -6.38
C ASP A 344 4.18 -14.66 -7.21
N VAL A 345 3.79 -15.75 -6.55
CA VAL A 345 3.63 -17.08 -7.18
C VAL A 345 2.53 -17.07 -8.25
N GLU A 346 1.52 -16.21 -8.13
CA GLU A 346 0.45 -16.08 -9.11
C GLU A 346 0.98 -15.47 -10.41
N VAL A 347 1.82 -14.44 -10.32
CA VAL A 347 2.47 -13.84 -11.49
C VAL A 347 3.32 -14.88 -12.25
N PHE A 348 4.13 -15.67 -11.54
CA PHE A 348 4.90 -16.76 -12.17
C PHE A 348 4.00 -17.81 -12.82
N PHE A 349 2.85 -18.14 -12.19
CA PHE A 349 1.89 -19.09 -12.76
C PHE A 349 1.31 -18.58 -14.08
N LEU A 350 0.94 -17.30 -14.15
CA LEU A 350 0.41 -16.66 -15.35
C LEU A 350 1.46 -16.60 -16.46
N MET A 351 2.71 -16.25 -16.13
CA MET A 351 3.82 -16.28 -17.08
C MET A 351 4.05 -17.68 -17.67
N ASP A 352 4.10 -18.71 -16.82
CA ASP A 352 4.26 -20.10 -17.27
C ASP A 352 3.08 -20.59 -18.12
N GLN A 353 1.85 -20.10 -17.83
CA GLN A 353 0.66 -20.40 -18.62
C GLN A 353 0.75 -19.81 -20.04
N ILE A 354 1.25 -18.58 -20.19
CA ILE A 354 1.44 -17.94 -21.49
C ILE A 354 2.45 -18.73 -22.32
N GLU A 355 3.60 -19.06 -21.74
CA GLU A 355 4.65 -19.81 -22.45
C GLU A 355 4.16 -21.21 -22.89
N ARG A 356 3.41 -21.91 -22.03
CA ARG A 356 2.81 -23.20 -22.38
C ARG A 356 1.81 -23.08 -23.53
N ASN A 357 0.96 -22.05 -23.51
CA ASN A 357 0.02 -21.79 -24.60
C ASN A 357 0.74 -21.48 -25.92
N GLU A 358 1.84 -20.73 -25.88
CA GLU A 358 2.64 -20.43 -27.07
C GLU A 358 3.31 -21.68 -27.65
N VAL A 359 3.89 -22.53 -26.80
CA VAL A 359 4.45 -23.83 -27.20
C VAL A 359 3.39 -24.72 -27.85
N GLU A 360 2.17 -24.78 -27.29
CA GLU A 360 1.07 -25.56 -27.85
C GLU A 360 0.55 -25.00 -29.18
N THR A 361 0.54 -23.68 -29.35
CA THR A 361 -0.09 -23.01 -30.50
C THR A 361 0.88 -22.80 -31.67
N MET A 362 2.14 -22.49 -31.37
CA MET A 362 3.15 -22.15 -32.38
C MET A 362 4.21 -23.25 -32.58
N GLY A 363 4.32 -24.21 -31.65
CA GLY A 363 5.27 -25.32 -31.72
C GLY A 363 6.72 -24.95 -31.37
N TYR A 364 6.95 -23.71 -30.93
CA TYR A 364 8.21 -23.20 -30.39
C TYR A 364 7.87 -22.22 -29.26
N GLY A 365 8.65 -22.28 -28.17
CA GLY A 365 8.57 -21.33 -27.05
C GLY A 365 9.59 -20.20 -27.23
N ILE A 366 9.29 -19.04 -26.64
CA ILE A 366 10.16 -17.86 -26.59
C ILE A 366 11.02 -17.90 -25.30
N GLY A 367 10.58 -18.60 -24.25
CA GLY A 367 11.25 -18.78 -22.97
C GLY A 367 11.38 -20.24 -22.50
N GLU A 368 12.04 -20.45 -21.34
CA GLU A 368 12.02 -21.73 -20.63
C GLU A 368 10.81 -21.78 -19.68
N LEU A 369 10.15 -22.94 -19.58
CA LEU A 369 9.06 -23.15 -18.62
C LEU A 369 9.58 -22.99 -17.19
N ILE A 370 8.86 -22.20 -16.40
CA ILE A 370 9.21 -21.82 -15.03
C ILE A 370 8.92 -22.97 -14.09
N PHE A 371 7.75 -23.59 -14.22
CA PHE A 371 7.31 -24.69 -13.36
C PHE A 371 7.31 -26.03 -14.09
N THR A 372 7.54 -27.12 -13.34
CA THR A 372 7.30 -28.47 -13.88
C THR A 372 5.81 -28.68 -14.15
N ASP A 373 5.48 -29.62 -15.04
CA ASP A 373 4.08 -29.92 -15.37
C ASP A 373 3.24 -30.21 -14.11
N GLU A 374 3.80 -30.95 -13.15
CA GLU A 374 3.09 -31.26 -11.91
C GLU A 374 2.89 -30.04 -11.01
N GLN A 375 3.86 -29.13 -10.95
CA GLN A 375 3.77 -27.88 -10.19
C GLN A 375 2.73 -26.96 -10.85
N PHE A 376 2.77 -26.82 -12.17
CA PHE A 376 1.80 -26.06 -12.96
C PHE A 376 0.37 -26.61 -12.81
N GLU A 377 0.19 -27.94 -12.81
CA GLU A 377 -1.12 -28.55 -12.57
C GLU A 377 -1.66 -28.28 -11.16
N LEU A 378 -0.79 -28.18 -10.14
CA LEU A 378 -1.18 -27.79 -8.78
C LEU A 378 -1.62 -26.33 -8.75
N LEU A 379 -0.85 -25.41 -9.34
CA LEU A 379 -1.20 -23.99 -9.42
C LEU A 379 -2.51 -23.78 -10.18
N THR A 380 -2.70 -24.51 -11.28
CA THR A 380 -3.98 -24.54 -11.99
C THR A 380 -5.13 -25.03 -11.11
N ALA A 381 -4.88 -25.98 -10.19
CA ALA A 381 -5.90 -26.46 -9.28
C ALA A 381 -6.25 -25.45 -8.18
N VAL A 382 -5.26 -24.71 -7.71
CA VAL A 382 -5.38 -23.63 -6.72
C VAL A 382 -6.12 -22.44 -7.37
N PHE A 383 -5.51 -21.78 -8.36
CA PHE A 383 -6.00 -20.53 -8.94
C PHE A 383 -7.23 -20.67 -9.85
N ARG A 384 -7.53 -21.86 -10.36
CA ARG A 384 -8.77 -22.10 -11.14
C ARG A 384 -9.87 -22.81 -10.36
N ASN A 385 -9.83 -22.70 -9.02
CA ASN A 385 -10.86 -23.19 -8.12
C ASN A 385 -11.29 -24.65 -8.38
N LYS A 386 -10.32 -25.55 -8.62
CA LYS A 386 -10.64 -26.97 -8.80
C LYS A 386 -11.02 -27.60 -7.46
N LYS A 387 -11.96 -28.57 -7.51
CA LYS A 387 -12.45 -29.27 -6.30
C LYS A 387 -11.39 -30.14 -5.60
N SER A 388 -10.37 -30.57 -6.32
CA SER A 388 -9.30 -31.41 -5.80
C SER A 388 -8.13 -31.49 -6.76
N TYR A 389 -6.96 -31.83 -6.23
CA TYR A 389 -5.75 -32.12 -6.99
C TYR A 389 -5.15 -33.45 -6.53
N GLU A 390 -4.59 -34.23 -7.46
CA GLU A 390 -3.90 -35.48 -7.13
C GLU A 390 -2.58 -35.55 -7.89
N ASN A 391 -1.48 -35.59 -7.15
CA ASN A 391 -0.17 -35.81 -7.71
C ASN A 391 0.20 -37.30 -7.63
N LYS A 392 0.19 -37.98 -8.78
CA LYS A 392 0.49 -39.41 -8.88
C LYS A 392 1.96 -39.73 -8.59
N LEU A 393 2.87 -38.83 -8.96
CA LEU A 393 4.32 -39.00 -8.78
C LEU A 393 4.70 -38.96 -7.30
N HIS A 394 4.23 -37.93 -6.59
CA HIS A 394 4.50 -37.70 -5.17
C HIS A 394 3.52 -38.44 -4.25
N LYS A 395 2.45 -39.04 -4.79
CA LYS A 395 1.45 -39.86 -4.08
C LYS A 395 0.78 -39.08 -2.94
N PHE A 396 0.16 -37.96 -3.28
CA PHE A 396 -0.72 -37.21 -2.38
C PHE A 396 -1.95 -36.71 -3.13
N LYS A 397 -3.03 -36.44 -2.38
CA LYS A 397 -4.26 -35.85 -2.88
C LYS A 397 -4.65 -34.71 -1.96
N LEU A 398 -5.07 -33.61 -2.55
CA LEU A 398 -5.57 -32.42 -1.88
C LEU A 398 -7.04 -32.25 -2.20
N ASN A 399 -7.85 -32.02 -1.17
CA ASN A 399 -9.23 -31.56 -1.32
C ASN A 399 -9.29 -30.04 -1.47
N ARG A 400 -10.47 -29.48 -1.72
CA ARG A 400 -10.67 -28.03 -1.87
C ARG A 400 -10.11 -27.23 -0.69
N MET A 401 -10.45 -27.58 0.55
CA MET A 401 -9.93 -26.89 1.74
C MET A 401 -8.40 -26.89 1.83
N GLU A 402 -7.74 -27.93 1.33
CA GLU A 402 -6.28 -28.00 1.30
C GLU A 402 -5.68 -27.17 0.16
N LEU A 403 -6.41 -26.94 -0.93
CA LEU A 403 -6.02 -26.03 -2.01
C LEU A 403 -6.16 -24.56 -1.58
N ASP A 404 -7.24 -24.23 -0.89
CA ASP A 404 -7.50 -22.87 -0.37
C ASP A 404 -6.44 -22.46 0.65
N LYS A 405 -5.92 -23.42 1.41
CA LYS A 405 -4.77 -23.21 2.32
C LYS A 405 -3.47 -22.91 1.59
N ILE A 406 -3.32 -23.41 0.37
CA ILE A 406 -2.13 -23.18 -0.46
C ILE A 406 -2.23 -21.82 -1.13
N GLU A 407 -3.42 -21.44 -1.57
CA GLU A 407 -3.73 -20.09 -2.07
C GLU A 407 -3.34 -19.03 -1.03
N LYS A 408 -3.89 -19.14 0.19
CA LYS A 408 -3.56 -18.24 1.32
C LYS A 408 -2.08 -18.27 1.70
N LEU A 409 -1.39 -19.40 1.47
CA LEU A 409 0.04 -19.49 1.73
C LEU A 409 0.81 -18.61 0.75
N PHE A 410 0.40 -18.57 -0.52
CA PHE A 410 1.03 -17.72 -1.54
C PHE A 410 0.77 -16.24 -1.27
N ASP A 411 -0.44 -15.86 -0.83
CA ASP A 411 -0.76 -14.48 -0.44
C ASP A 411 0.10 -13.97 0.73
N GLN A 412 0.55 -14.89 1.58
CA GLN A 412 1.31 -14.62 2.81
C GLN A 412 2.69 -15.27 2.79
N LEU A 413 3.31 -15.34 1.61
CA LEU A 413 4.56 -16.06 1.41
C LEU A 413 5.71 -15.57 2.32
N PRO A 414 5.93 -14.25 2.54
CA PRO A 414 6.97 -13.78 3.47
C PRO A 414 6.76 -14.29 4.90
N ALA A 415 5.50 -14.33 5.36
CA ALA A 415 5.17 -14.88 6.66
C ALA A 415 5.42 -16.40 6.72
N TYR A 416 5.16 -17.13 5.63
CA TYR A 416 5.46 -18.56 5.53
C TYR A 416 6.96 -18.85 5.55
N GLN A 417 7.75 -18.11 4.77
CA GLN A 417 9.20 -18.28 4.64
C GLN A 417 9.94 -17.91 5.94
N SER A 418 9.49 -16.86 6.65
CA SER A 418 10.01 -16.48 7.97
C SER A 418 9.55 -17.39 9.12
N GLY A 419 8.70 -18.38 8.84
CA GLY A 419 8.19 -19.34 9.82
C GLY A 419 7.11 -18.78 10.75
N LYS A 420 6.59 -17.57 10.46
CA LYS A 420 5.51 -16.90 11.19
C LYS A 420 4.12 -17.46 10.82
N LEU A 421 3.95 -17.93 9.59
CA LEU A 421 2.75 -18.64 9.11
C LEU A 421 2.99 -20.16 9.10
N VAL A 422 2.09 -20.91 9.75
CA VAL A 422 2.15 -22.37 9.79
C VAL A 422 0.90 -22.97 9.17
N VAL A 423 1.05 -23.55 7.98
CA VAL A 423 -0.04 -24.22 7.27
C VAL A 423 0.01 -25.73 7.49
N SER A 424 -1.11 -26.31 7.92
CA SER A 424 -1.25 -27.76 8.09
C SER A 424 -1.60 -28.43 6.76
N LEU A 425 -0.59 -29.04 6.14
CA LEU A 425 -0.68 -29.81 4.89
C LEU A 425 -0.12 -31.22 5.08
N PRO A 426 -0.58 -32.22 4.30
CA PRO A 426 0.03 -33.54 4.28
C PRO A 426 1.54 -33.44 4.03
N LYS A 427 2.36 -34.20 4.77
CA LYS A 427 3.84 -34.07 4.75
C LYS A 427 4.44 -34.05 3.34
N LYS A 428 3.92 -34.88 2.43
CA LYS A 428 4.39 -34.94 1.04
C LYS A 428 3.93 -33.77 0.18
N ALA A 429 2.74 -33.23 0.46
CA ALA A 429 2.23 -32.04 -0.19
C ALA A 429 3.03 -30.81 0.25
N LYS A 430 3.29 -30.67 1.56
CA LYS A 430 4.14 -29.60 2.09
C LYS A 430 5.51 -29.55 1.41
N LEU A 431 6.21 -30.69 1.36
CA LEU A 431 7.50 -30.78 0.66
C LEU A 431 7.42 -30.40 -0.82
N PHE A 432 6.30 -30.72 -1.48
CA PHE A 432 6.08 -30.39 -2.88
C PHE A 432 5.83 -28.88 -3.07
N ILE A 433 5.10 -28.26 -2.15
CA ILE A 433 4.82 -26.81 -2.14
C ILE A 433 6.08 -26.03 -1.79
N ASP A 434 6.86 -26.48 -0.81
CA ASP A 434 8.17 -25.87 -0.47
C ASP A 434 9.11 -25.90 -1.69
N ASN A 435 9.09 -26.99 -2.46
CA ASN A 435 9.86 -27.09 -3.70
C ASN A 435 9.33 -26.17 -4.81
N LEU A 436 8.01 -26.02 -4.95
CA LEU A 436 7.39 -25.09 -5.88
C LEU A 436 7.79 -23.64 -5.57
N ILE A 437 7.73 -23.25 -4.29
CA ILE A 437 8.12 -21.90 -3.84
C ILE A 437 9.59 -21.66 -4.15
N GLN A 438 10.45 -22.64 -3.89
CA GLN A 438 11.86 -22.56 -4.26
C GLN A 438 12.05 -22.39 -5.78
N THR A 439 11.29 -23.13 -6.60
CA THR A 439 11.33 -22.97 -8.06
C THR A 439 10.93 -21.56 -8.48
N ALA A 440 9.89 -20.98 -7.88
CA ALA A 440 9.51 -19.59 -8.13
C ALA A 440 10.63 -18.61 -7.71
N SER A 441 11.23 -18.81 -6.53
CA SER A 441 12.34 -17.98 -6.06
C SER A 441 13.56 -18.05 -6.96
N ASP A 442 13.94 -19.24 -7.44
CA ASP A 442 15.10 -19.41 -8.32
C ASP A 442 14.92 -18.75 -9.71
N ASN A 443 13.67 -18.43 -10.09
CA ASN A 443 13.32 -17.76 -11.35
C ASN A 443 13.01 -16.27 -11.17
N ASP A 444 13.10 -15.72 -9.96
CA ASP A 444 12.94 -14.29 -9.72
C ASP A 444 14.14 -13.52 -10.30
N PRO A 445 13.95 -12.61 -11.27
CA PRO A 445 15.03 -11.88 -11.92
C PRO A 445 15.83 -10.94 -11.00
N LYS A 446 15.40 -10.77 -9.73
CA LYS A 446 16.12 -9.99 -8.71
C LYS A 446 17.17 -10.77 -7.91
N ILE A 447 17.36 -12.09 -8.12
CA ILE A 447 18.39 -12.92 -7.46
C ILE A 447 19.69 -13.03 -8.27
#